data_AF-A0A934FMT6-F1
#
_entry.id   AF-A0A934FMT6-F1
#
_cell.length_a   1.000
_cell.length_b   1.000
_cell.length_c   1.000
_cell.angle_alpha   90.00
_cell.angle_beta   90.00
_cell.angle_gamma   90.00
#
_symmetry.space_group_name_H-M   'P 1'
#
loop_
_entity.id
_entity.type
_entity.pdbx_description
1 polymer ?
#
loop_
_entity_poly.entity_id
_entity_poly.type
_entity_poly.pdbx_seq_one_letter_code
_entity_poly.pdbx_strand_id
1 'polypeptide(L)' 'MSVIFFLIPLSILFATSFLFAFIWSVRSGQYEDTTTPSMRLLLDEKTVTKPDSTTDNLPNPKLK' A
#
# COMPACT_ATOMS: atom_id res chain seq x y z
N MET A 1 27.67 42.79 -4.92
CA MET A 1 28.45 41.53 -4.91
C MET A 1 28.45 40.89 -3.51
N SER A 2 27.27 40.62 -2.95
CA SER A 2 27.14 40.05 -1.59
C SER A 2 26.03 38.99 -1.53
N VAL A 3 25.02 39.11 -2.40
CA VAL A 3 23.89 38.17 -2.50
C VAL A 3 24.33 36.71 -2.71
N ILE A 4 25.47 36.47 -3.35
CA ILE A 4 26.04 35.14 -3.59
C ILE A 4 26.36 34.42 -2.27
N PHE A 5 26.81 35.15 -1.24
CA PHE A 5 27.08 34.58 0.08
C PHE A 5 25.80 34.12 0.79
N PHE A 6 24.64 34.66 0.43
CA PHE A 6 23.34 34.18 0.90
C PHE A 6 22.79 33.03 0.03
N LEU A 7 22.96 33.10 -1.29
CA LEU A 7 22.40 32.11 -2.22
C LEU A 7 23.08 30.74 -2.12
N ILE A 8 24.40 30.70 -1.94
CA ILE A 8 25.16 29.44 -1.85
C ILE A 8 24.66 28.56 -0.69
N PRO A 9 24.67 29.02 0.58
CA PRO A 9 24.21 28.18 1.69
C PRO A 9 22.72 27.84 1.58
N LEU A 10 21.90 28.78 1.08
CA LEU A 10 20.47 28.53 0.88
C LEU A 10 20.23 27.42 -0.15
N SER A 11 20.94 27.44 -1.28
CA SER A 11 20.85 26.38 -2.30
C SER A 11 21.32 25.03 -1.78
N ILE A 12 22.38 25.00 -0.97
CA ILE A 12 22.85 23.75 -0.35
C ILE A 12 21.79 23.19 0.60
N LEU A 13 21.14 24.06 1.38
CA LEU A 13 20.08 23.66 2.31
C LEU A 13 18.86 23.08 1.59
N PHE A 14 18.48 23.66 0.46
CA PHE A 14 17.44 23.09 -0.41
C PHE A 14 17.87 21.74 -1.00
N ALA A 15 19.09 21.63 -1.51
CA ALA A 15 19.60 20.40 -2.10
C ALA A 15 19.66 19.25 -1.08
N THR A 16 20.15 19.52 0.14
CA THR A 16 20.22 18.51 1.21
C THR A 16 18.83 18.14 1.72
N SER A 17 17.90 19.11 1.84
CA SER A 17 16.52 18.83 2.23
C SER A 17 15.80 17.95 1.21
N PHE A 18 15.95 18.24 -0.09
CA PHE A 18 15.39 17.42 -1.16
C PHE A 18 15.97 16.01 -1.17
N LEU A 19 17.29 15.89 -1.03
CA LEU A 19 17.96 14.60 -0.99
C LEU A 19 17.51 13.77 0.22
N PHE A 20 17.40 14.39 1.40
CA PHE A 20 16.93 13.72 2.61
C PHE A 20 15.47 13.26 2.47
N ALA A 21 14.59 14.13 1.98
CA ALA A 21 13.19 13.79 1.72
C ALA A 21 13.06 12.66 0.69
N PHE A 22 13.88 12.68 -0.36
CA PHE A 22 13.92 11.62 -1.37
C PHE A 22 14.32 10.26 -0.76
N ILE A 23 15.42 10.22 0.00
CA ILE A 23 15.87 8.99 0.67
C ILE A 23 14.79 8.49 1.64
N TRP A 24 14.16 9.37 2.40
CA TRP A 24 13.07 9.00 3.30
C TRP A 24 11.87 8.42 2.54
N SER A 25 11.45 9.06 1.46
CA SER A 25 10.33 8.60 0.62
C SER A 25 10.59 7.22 0.00
N VAL A 26 11.81 6.97 -0.49
CA VAL A 26 12.19 5.65 -1.04
C VAL A 26 12.17 4.59 0.06
N ARG A 27 12.71 4.92 1.25
CA ARG A 27 12.75 3.98 2.38
C ARG A 27 11.39 3.74 3.03
N SER A 28 10.43 4.66 2.84
CA SER A 28 9.09 4.56 3.41
C SER A 28 8.22 3.48 2.76
N GLY A 29 8.71 2.75 1.75
CA GLY A 29 7.98 1.60 1.20
C GLY A 29 6.64 1.97 0.57
N GLN A 30 6.42 3.24 0.19
CA GLN A 30 5.21 3.71 -0.48
C GLN A 30 4.98 3.05 -1.85
N TYR A 31 5.96 2.28 -2.33
CA TYR A 31 5.90 1.50 -3.57
C TYR A 31 5.44 0.05 -3.36
N GLU A 32 5.20 -0.39 -2.13
CA GLU A 32 4.81 -1.79 -1.86
C GLU A 32 3.36 -2.10 -2.27
N ASP A 33 2.52 -1.07 -2.51
CA ASP A 33 1.18 -1.25 -3.06
C ASP A 33 1.20 -1.37 -4.60
N THR A 34 1.93 -2.38 -5.10
CA THR A 34 1.94 -2.74 -6.53
C THR A 34 0.73 -3.57 -6.94
N THR A 35 -0.02 -4.10 -5.96
CA THR A 35 -1.24 -4.88 -6.18
C THR A 35 -2.43 -3.95 -6.43
N THR A 36 -2.62 -3.60 -7.69
CA THR A 36 -3.79 -2.82 -8.13
C THR A 36 -5.09 -3.51 -7.68
N PRO A 37 -6.00 -2.83 -6.94
CA PRO A 37 -7.24 -3.42 -6.45
C PRO A 37 -8.12 -3.99 -7.58
N SER A 38 -8.03 -3.42 -8.78
CA SER A 38 -8.73 -3.89 -9.98
C SER A 38 -8.28 -5.28 -10.47
N MET A 39 -7.04 -5.69 -10.22
CA MET A 39 -6.55 -7.03 -10.59
C MET A 39 -7.17 -8.10 -9.70
N ARG A 40 -7.41 -7.79 -8.42
CA ARG A 40 -8.13 -8.68 -7.51
C ARG A 40 -9.55 -8.91 -7.99
N LEU A 41 -10.26 -7.86 -8.43
CA LEU A 41 -11.64 -8.01 -8.88
C LEU A 41 -11.78 -8.95 -10.10
N LEU A 42 -10.89 -8.84 -11.10
CA LEU A 42 -10.90 -9.71 -12.29
C LEU A 42 -10.51 -11.18 -12.00
N LEU A 43 -9.67 -11.40 -10.98
CA LEU A 43 -9.25 -12.75 -10.55
C LEU A 43 -10.27 -13.39 -9.60
N ASP A 44 -11.01 -12.58 -8.82
CA ASP A 44 -11.99 -13.02 -7.83
C ASP A 44 -13.35 -13.36 -8.47
N GLU A 45 -13.67 -12.82 -9.65
CA GLU A 45 -14.84 -13.27 -10.44
C GLU A 45 -14.71 -14.74 -10.90
N LYS A 46 -13.50 -15.31 -10.94
CA LYS A 46 -13.30 -16.73 -11.24
C LYS A 46 -13.60 -17.64 -10.03
N THR A 47 -13.62 -17.09 -8.81
CA THR A 47 -13.93 -17.82 -7.57
C THR A 47 -15.36 -17.68 -7.11
N VAL A 48 -16.26 -17.12 -7.92
CA VAL A 48 -17.71 -17.26 -7.71
C VAL A 48 -18.17 -18.61 -8.27
N THR A 49 -17.69 -19.70 -7.69
CA THR A 49 -18.48 -20.93 -7.63
C THR A 49 -19.10 -21.03 -6.24
N LYS A 50 -20.22 -20.31 -6.13
CA LYS A 50 -21.45 -20.68 -5.40
C LYS A 50 -21.43 -20.63 -3.86
N PRO A 51 -22.18 -19.69 -3.24
CA PRO A 51 -22.81 -19.96 -1.96
C PRO A 51 -24.03 -20.88 -2.20
N ASP A 52 -24.25 -21.78 -1.25
CA ASP A 52 -25.45 -22.61 -1.06
C ASP A 52 -25.57 -23.91 -1.88
N SER A 53 -24.96 -24.95 -1.34
CA SER A 53 -25.64 -26.23 -1.15
C SER A 53 -25.12 -26.94 0.09
N THR A 54 -25.91 -26.84 1.17
CA THR A 54 -26.26 -27.90 2.13
C THR A 54 -25.28 -29.07 2.29
N THR A 55 -24.53 -29.09 3.40
CA THR A 55 -24.17 -30.30 4.18
C THR A 55 -23.81 -29.84 5.60
N ASP A 56 -24.77 -29.84 6.53
CA ASP A 56 -24.94 -30.92 7.53
C ASP A 56 -23.71 -31.13 8.40
N ASN A 57 -23.66 -30.43 9.54
CA ASN A 57 -22.90 -30.78 10.74
C ASN A 57 -23.38 -29.87 11.89
N LEU A 58 -24.54 -30.18 12.49
CA LEU A 58 -24.86 -29.72 13.84
C LEU A 58 -25.26 -30.93 14.70
N PRO A 59 -24.74 -31.06 15.94
CA PRO A 59 -24.90 -32.25 16.75
C PRO A 59 -26.36 -32.50 17.10
N ASN A 60 -26.82 -33.74 16.88
CA ASN A 60 -28.09 -34.30 17.30
C ASN A 60 -28.50 -33.87 18.74
N PRO A 61 -29.54 -33.03 18.92
CA PRO A 61 -30.15 -32.85 20.22
C PRO A 61 -31.27 -33.88 20.37
N LYS A 62 -30.90 -35.00 21.00
CA LYS A 62 -31.74 -35.88 21.83
C LYS A 62 -33.25 -35.92 21.49
N LEU A 63 -33.60 -37.02 20.84
CA LEU A 63 -34.86 -37.75 20.97
C LEU A 63 -35.45 -37.63 22.41
N LYS A 64 -36.59 -36.96 22.56
CA LYS A 64 -37.49 -37.13 23.71
C LYS A 64 -38.92 -36.74 23.35
#